data_AF-A0A943B833-F1
#
_entry.id   AF-A0A943B833-F1
#
_cell.length_a   1.000
_cell.length_b   1.000
_cell.length_c   1.000
_cell.angle_alpha   90.00
_cell.angle_beta   90.00
_cell.angle_gamma   90.00
#
_symmetry.space_group_name_H-M   'P 1'
#
loop_
_entity.id
_entity.type
_entity.pdbx_description
1 polymer ?
#
loop_
_entity_poly.entity_id
_entity_poly.type
_entity_poly.pdbx_seq_one_letter_code
_entity_poly.pdbx_strand_id
1 'polypeptide(L)'
;MDSRFCTYKRVGYLKSHIANMIGIDFTGIIYASPGVLKHINKRHGKQFNTKSNDTIIMWMRDIIEKPDYIGVYTNKRGQTAVQIIKRMYRTILVGVEIDREKKYIYVATMYPISEKKINNKLQSGKIIDIREDIEMVESYII
;
A
#
# COMPACT_ATOMS: atom_id res chain seq x y z
N MET A 1 9.25 3.87 -22.32
CA MET A 1 9.26 3.98 -20.84
C MET A 1 9.97 5.29 -20.51
N ASP A 2 9.29 6.22 -19.84
CA ASP A 2 9.84 7.57 -19.55
C ASP A 2 11.15 7.46 -18.75
N SER A 3 12.20 8.17 -19.15
CA SER A 3 13.55 8.06 -18.56
C SER A 3 13.58 8.39 -17.06
N ARG A 4 12.55 9.08 -16.56
CA ARG A 4 12.35 9.40 -15.13
C ARG A 4 12.12 8.16 -14.25
N PHE A 5 11.68 7.04 -14.82
CA PHE A 5 11.40 5.81 -14.07
C PHE A 5 12.64 4.95 -13.78
N CYS A 6 13.82 5.27 -14.31
CA CYS A 6 15.03 4.47 -14.08
C CYS A 6 15.46 4.44 -12.59
N THR A 7 15.05 5.44 -11.81
CA THR A 7 15.33 5.53 -10.37
C THR A 7 14.23 4.95 -9.48
N TYR A 8 13.07 4.61 -10.06
CA TYR A 8 11.91 4.13 -9.32
C TYR A 8 12.11 2.66 -8.97
N LYS A 9 11.73 2.29 -7.76
CA LYS A 9 11.88 0.92 -7.27
C LYS A 9 10.55 0.20 -7.34
N ARG A 10 10.53 -0.99 -7.94
CA ARG A 10 9.38 -1.89 -7.87
C ARG A 10 9.23 -2.40 -6.45
N VAL A 11 8.04 -2.20 -5.87
CA VAL A 11 7.72 -2.57 -4.49
C VAL A 11 6.53 -3.51 -4.37
N GLY A 12 5.83 -3.82 -5.46
CA GLY A 12 4.81 -4.87 -5.45
C GLY A 12 3.93 -4.84 -6.68
N TYR A 13 2.77 -5.49 -6.58
CA TYR A 13 1.77 -5.56 -7.63
C TYR A 13 0.37 -5.54 -7.02
N LEU A 14 -0.50 -4.65 -7.51
CA LEU A 14 -1.91 -4.65 -7.12
C LEU A 14 -2.63 -5.77 -7.87
N LYS A 15 -2.89 -6.89 -7.18
CA LYS A 15 -3.53 -8.10 -7.70
C LYS A 15 -4.99 -7.82 -8.09
N SER A 16 -5.48 -8.48 -9.14
CA SER A 16 -6.87 -8.33 -9.64
C SER A 16 -7.92 -8.70 -8.62
N HIS A 17 -7.76 -9.83 -7.92
CA HIS A 17 -8.66 -10.23 -6.84
C HIS A 17 -8.82 -9.13 -5.78
N ILE A 18 -7.69 -8.57 -5.33
CA ILE A 18 -7.66 -7.47 -4.38
C ILE A 18 -8.33 -6.22 -4.93
N ALA A 19 -8.03 -5.83 -6.16
CA ALA A 19 -8.64 -4.67 -6.81
C ALA A 19 -10.17 -4.81 -6.92
N ASN A 20 -10.65 -6.02 -7.25
CA ASN A 20 -12.08 -6.34 -7.33
C ASN A 20 -12.77 -6.25 -5.96
N MET A 21 -12.16 -6.74 -4.89
CA MET A 21 -12.72 -6.65 -3.52
C MET A 21 -12.99 -5.22 -3.08
N ILE A 22 -12.18 -4.26 -3.55
CA ILE A 22 -12.33 -2.83 -3.22
C ILE A 22 -12.98 -2.01 -4.35
N GLY A 23 -13.54 -2.68 -5.37
CA GLY A 23 -14.29 -2.03 -6.45
C GLY A 23 -13.44 -1.15 -7.38
N ILE A 24 -12.17 -1.51 -7.61
CA ILE A 24 -11.27 -0.78 -8.51
C ILE A 24 -10.99 -1.62 -9.76
N ASP A 25 -11.29 -1.05 -10.92
CA ASP A 25 -10.91 -1.61 -12.23
C ASP A 25 -9.53 -1.10 -12.67
N PHE A 26 -8.50 -1.39 -11.86
CA PHE A 26 -7.12 -1.03 -12.16
C PHE A 26 -6.16 -1.95 -11.40
N THR A 27 -5.21 -2.54 -12.12
CA THR A 27 -4.17 -3.42 -11.57
C THR A 27 -2.82 -3.05 -12.17
N GLY A 28 -1.73 -3.46 -11.52
CA GLY A 28 -0.41 -3.15 -12.06
C GLY A 28 0.72 -3.15 -11.05
N ILE A 29 1.92 -2.92 -11.55
CA ILE A 29 3.14 -2.82 -10.75
C ILE A 29 3.10 -1.53 -9.93
N ILE A 30 3.41 -1.65 -8.64
CA ILE A 30 3.50 -0.52 -7.71
C ILE A 30 4.96 -0.09 -7.61
N TYR A 31 5.20 1.21 -7.81
CA TYR A 31 6.52 1.81 -7.76
C TYR A 31 6.69 2.78 -6.59
N ALA A 32 7.89 2.82 -6.00
CA ALA A 32 8.30 3.84 -5.06
C ALA A 32 9.33 4.78 -5.73
N SER A 33 9.03 6.07 -5.74
CA SER A 33 9.94 7.10 -6.25
C SER A 33 11.03 7.46 -5.22
N PRO A 34 12.19 8.00 -5.64
CA PRO A 34 13.18 8.53 -4.70
C PRO A 34 12.61 9.62 -3.78
N GLY A 35 11.66 10.41 -4.30
CA GLY A 35 10.97 11.48 -3.55
C GLY A 35 10.15 10.94 -2.38
N VAL A 36 9.39 9.85 -2.58
CA VAL A 36 8.59 9.26 -1.50
C VAL A 36 9.47 8.61 -0.44
N LEU A 37 10.56 7.94 -0.85
CA LEU A 37 11.53 7.36 0.09
C LEU A 37 12.16 8.45 0.98
N LYS A 38 12.54 9.58 0.38
CA LYS A 38 13.04 10.76 1.12
C LYS A 38 11.98 11.33 2.06
N HIS A 39 10.73 11.43 1.63
CA HIS A 39 9.62 11.90 2.45
C HIS A 39 9.41 11.01 3.68
N ILE A 40 9.34 9.68 3.49
CA ILE A 40 9.12 8.71 4.56
C ILE A 40 10.28 8.75 5.55
N ASN A 41 11.52 8.73 5.08
CA ASN A 41 12.68 8.83 5.98
C ASN A 41 12.68 10.11 6.81
N LYS A 42 12.33 11.25 6.19
CA LYS A 42 12.31 12.55 6.86
C LYS A 42 11.17 12.67 7.87
N ARG A 43 9.96 12.19 7.53
CA ARG A 43 8.74 12.38 8.34
C ARG A 43 8.46 11.24 9.31
N HIS A 44 8.81 10.01 8.93
CA HIS A 44 8.41 8.78 9.61
C HIS A 44 9.60 7.87 9.98
N GLY A 45 10.83 8.13 9.50
CA GLY A 45 11.99 7.27 9.75
C GLY A 45 12.27 6.99 11.23
N LYS A 46 12.08 7.99 12.12
CA LYS A 46 12.18 7.79 13.58
C LYS A 46 11.17 6.77 14.11
N GLN A 47 9.98 6.70 13.52
CA GLN A 47 8.93 5.76 13.90
C GLN A 47 9.20 4.33 13.38
N PHE A 48 10.16 4.21 12.46
CA PHE A 48 10.59 2.97 11.83
C PHE A 48 11.93 2.47 12.36
N ASN A 49 12.53 3.17 13.33
CA ASN A 49 13.87 2.87 13.86
C ASN A 49 14.95 2.72 12.76
N THR A 50 14.73 3.30 11.57
CA THR A 50 15.65 3.23 10.43
C THR A 50 15.54 4.49 9.59
N LYS A 51 16.65 4.84 8.94
CA LYS A 51 16.70 5.84 7.86
C LYS A 51 17.11 5.21 6.53
N SER A 52 17.16 3.88 6.47
CA SER A 52 17.59 3.15 5.28
C SER A 52 16.44 3.01 4.29
N ASN A 53 16.69 3.43 3.05
CA ASN A 53 15.77 3.20 1.95
C ASN A 53 15.52 1.70 1.74
N ASP A 54 16.53 0.85 1.92
CA ASP A 54 16.41 -0.58 1.67
C ASP A 54 15.47 -1.25 2.67
N THR A 55 15.55 -0.88 3.95
CA THR A 55 14.61 -1.36 4.98
C THR A 55 13.19 -0.91 4.69
N ILE A 56 13.00 0.36 4.29
CA ILE A 56 11.68 0.88 3.91
C ILE A 56 11.11 0.14 2.71
N ILE A 57 11.92 -0.09 1.67
CA ILE A 57 11.53 -0.82 0.46
C ILE A 57 11.16 -2.26 0.81
N MET A 58 11.93 -2.91 1.67
CA MET A 58 11.66 -4.28 2.13
C MET A 58 10.30 -4.37 2.84
N TRP A 59 10.01 -3.43 3.73
CA TRP A 59 8.71 -3.37 4.40
C TRP A 59 7.55 -3.05 3.46
N MET A 60 7.74 -2.13 2.50
CA MET A 60 6.71 -1.90 1.48
C MET A 60 6.36 -3.18 0.74
N ARG A 61 7.37 -3.97 0.35
CA ARG A 61 7.17 -5.25 -0.34
C ARG A 61 6.38 -6.24 0.50
N ASP A 62 6.76 -6.43 1.76
CA ASP A 62 6.05 -7.35 2.65
C ASP A 62 4.61 -6.92 2.91
N ILE A 63 4.36 -5.62 3.12
CA ILE A 63 3.02 -5.07 3.36
C ILE A 63 2.14 -5.22 2.12
N ILE A 64 2.68 -4.95 0.93
CA ILE A 64 1.93 -5.06 -0.33
C ILE A 64 1.65 -6.53 -0.69
N GLU A 65 2.58 -7.45 -0.40
CA GLU A 65 2.44 -8.85 -0.76
C GLU A 65 1.43 -9.59 0.12
N LYS A 66 1.47 -9.35 1.44
CA LYS A 66 0.60 -9.99 2.43
C LYS A 66 -0.02 -8.95 3.36
N PRO A 67 -1.01 -8.17 2.87
CA PRO A 67 -1.75 -7.21 3.66
C PRO A 67 -2.79 -7.88 4.58
N ASP A 68 -3.08 -7.24 5.71
CA ASP A 68 -4.16 -7.66 6.62
C ASP A 68 -5.44 -6.89 6.36
N TYR A 69 -5.33 -5.61 6.00
CA TYR A 69 -6.48 -4.78 5.65
C TYR A 69 -6.24 -4.03 4.37
N ILE A 70 -7.32 -3.82 3.63
CA ILE A 70 -7.30 -3.01 2.42
C ILE A 70 -8.51 -2.10 2.33
N GLY A 71 -8.35 -0.96 1.67
CA GLY A 71 -9.47 -0.09 1.40
C GLY A 71 -9.16 0.91 0.30
N VAL A 72 -10.21 1.58 -0.16
CA VAL A 72 -10.13 2.60 -1.19
C VAL A 72 -10.69 3.93 -0.68
N TYR A 73 -10.04 5.01 -1.07
CA TYR A 73 -10.54 6.35 -0.88
C TYR A 73 -10.43 7.13 -2.19
N THR A 74 -11.56 7.62 -2.69
CA THR A 74 -11.58 8.55 -3.81
C THR A 74 -11.90 9.94 -3.29
N ASN A 75 -11.01 10.91 -3.54
CA ASN A 75 -11.26 12.28 -3.12
C ASN A 75 -12.24 12.99 -4.08
N LYS A 76 -12.70 14.19 -3.71
CA LYS A 76 -13.63 15.00 -4.53
C LYS A 76 -13.09 15.35 -5.93
N ARG A 77 -11.77 15.23 -6.14
CA ARG A 77 -11.10 15.48 -7.43
C ARG A 77 -10.95 14.21 -8.27
N GLY A 78 -11.54 13.09 -7.84
CA GLY A 78 -11.47 11.80 -8.54
C GLY A 78 -10.16 11.03 -8.36
N GLN A 79 -9.24 11.51 -7.51
CA GLN A 79 -8.01 10.79 -7.22
C GLN A 79 -8.30 9.59 -6.32
N THR A 80 -7.98 8.40 -6.81
CA THR A 80 -8.16 7.14 -6.09
C THR A 80 -6.87 6.77 -5.35
N ALA A 81 -6.98 6.58 -4.05
CA ALA A 81 -5.92 6.07 -3.18
C ALA A 81 -6.33 4.73 -2.57
N VAL A 82 -5.49 3.72 -2.72
CA VAL A 82 -5.60 2.42 -2.06
C VAL A 82 -4.79 2.47 -0.76
N GLN A 83 -5.40 2.01 0.33
CA GLN A 83 -4.75 1.88 1.63
C GLN A 83 -4.48 0.41 1.87
N ILE A 84 -3.21 0.06 2.04
CA ILE A 84 -2.75 -1.30 2.28
C ILE A 84 -2.14 -1.32 3.67
N ILE A 85 -2.66 -2.15 4.58
CA ILE A 85 -2.29 -2.12 6.00
C ILE A 85 -1.86 -3.52 6.44
N LYS A 86 -0.77 -3.59 7.20
CA LYS A 86 -0.30 -4.82 7.83
C LYS A 86 -0.01 -4.58 9.30
N ARG A 87 -0.53 -5.45 10.16
CA ARG A 87 -0.21 -5.57 11.58
C ARG A 87 1.12 -6.31 11.71
N MET A 88 2.04 -5.67 12.42
CA MET A 88 3.37 -6.20 12.75
C MET A 88 3.65 -5.78 14.20
N TYR A 89 4.93 -5.61 14.59
CA TYR A 89 5.27 -4.96 15.86
C TYR A 89 4.64 -3.56 16.00
N ARG A 90 4.52 -2.84 14.88
CA ARG A 90 3.66 -1.66 14.74
C ARG A 90 2.77 -1.89 13.53
N THR A 91 1.53 -1.47 13.60
CA THR A 91 0.64 -1.53 12.43
C THR A 91 1.02 -0.42 11.45
N ILE A 92 1.32 -0.81 10.21
CA ILE A 92 1.83 0.12 9.18
C ILE A 92 0.81 0.22 8.05
N LEU A 93 0.56 1.46 7.61
CA LEU A 93 -0.21 1.76 6.42
C LEU A 93 0.74 2.19 5.29
N VAL A 94 0.53 1.61 4.10
CA VAL A 94 1.07 2.07 2.82
C VAL A 94 -0.08 2.65 2.00
N GLY A 95 0.05 3.93 1.63
CA GLY A 95 -0.89 4.62 0.75
C GLY A 95 -0.38 4.58 -0.68
N VAL A 96 -1.20 4.05 -1.59
CA VAL A 96 -0.89 3.88 -3.00
C VAL A 96 -1.87 4.71 -3.82
N GLU A 97 -1.40 5.43 -4.82
CA GLU A 97 -2.22 6.23 -5.72
C GLU A 97 -2.14 5.71 -7.15
N ILE A 98 -3.23 5.90 -7.90
CA ILE A 98 -3.36 5.50 -9.30
C ILE A 98 -3.39 6.77 -10.15
N ASP A 99 -2.39 6.92 -11.01
CA ASP A 99 -2.43 7.89 -12.10
C ASP A 99 -3.01 7.20 -13.33
N ARG A 100 -4.28 7.49 -13.62
CA ARG A 100 -5.03 6.88 -14.73
C ARG A 100 -4.56 7.37 -16.09
N GLU A 101 -4.09 8.62 -16.19
CA GLU A 101 -3.66 9.22 -17.45
C GLU A 101 -2.38 8.55 -17.95
N LYS A 102 -1.40 8.41 -17.05
CA LYS A 102 -0.11 7.78 -17.35
C LYS A 102 -0.11 6.27 -17.06
N LYS A 103 -1.25 5.72 -16.64
CA LYS A 103 -1.47 4.30 -16.34
C LYS A 103 -0.40 3.71 -15.41
N TYR A 104 -0.11 4.39 -14.31
CA TYR A 104 0.88 3.92 -13.33
C TYR A 104 0.37 3.97 -11.89
N ILE A 105 0.88 3.05 -11.07
CA ILE A 105 0.58 2.94 -9.65
C ILE A 105 1.83 3.26 -8.84
N TYR A 106 1.70 4.09 -7.82
CA TYR A 106 2.84 4.50 -7.02
C TYR A 106 2.51 4.61 -5.54
N VAL A 107 3.53 4.39 -4.71
CA VAL A 107 3.45 4.68 -3.28
C VAL A 107 3.46 6.19 -3.08
N ALA A 108 2.41 6.71 -2.45
CA ALA A 108 2.28 8.09 -2.06
C ALA A 108 2.80 8.34 -0.63
N THR A 109 2.64 7.36 0.27
CA THR A 109 3.10 7.48 1.66
C THR A 109 3.20 6.12 2.36
N MET A 110 3.92 6.09 3.49
CA MET A 110 4.00 4.95 4.40
C MET A 110 4.26 5.45 5.82
N TYR A 111 3.46 5.01 6.80
CA TYR A 111 3.60 5.43 8.19
C TYR A 111 2.90 4.46 9.18
N PRO A 112 3.31 4.42 10.45
CA PRO A 112 2.59 3.68 11.48
C PRO A 112 1.20 4.29 11.75
N ILE A 113 0.19 3.45 11.75
CA ILE A 113 -1.20 3.81 12.03
C ILE A 113 -1.63 3.25 13.39
N SER A 114 -2.44 4.00 14.14
CA SER A 114 -2.92 3.55 15.45
C SER A 114 -4.12 2.62 15.32
N GLU A 115 -4.27 1.70 16.29
CA GLU A 115 -5.42 0.80 16.38
C GLU A 115 -6.75 1.54 16.39
N LYS A 116 -6.85 2.67 17.11
CA LYS A 116 -8.05 3.53 17.08
C LYS A 116 -8.43 3.97 15.66
N LYS A 117 -7.45 4.33 14.82
CA LYS A 117 -7.71 4.74 13.43
C LYS A 117 -8.13 3.55 12.57
N ILE A 118 -7.57 2.37 12.80
CA ILE A 118 -7.95 1.13 12.10
C ILE A 118 -9.39 0.76 12.45
N ASN A 119 -9.72 0.70 13.74
CA ASN A 119 -11.06 0.36 14.21
C ASN A 119 -12.12 1.33 13.66
N ASN A 120 -11.83 2.63 13.65
CA ASN A 120 -12.74 3.63 13.06
C ASN A 120 -12.92 3.41 11.54
N LYS A 121 -11.88 2.98 10.82
CA LYS A 121 -11.96 2.70 9.38
C LYS A 121 -12.75 1.43 9.09
N LEU A 122 -12.56 0.38 9.90
CA LEU A 122 -13.35 -0.86 9.83
C LEU A 122 -14.83 -0.57 10.09
N GLN A 123 -15.13 0.12 11.19
CA GLN A 123 -16.52 0.49 11.55
C GLN A 123 -17.21 1.36 10.52
N SER A 124 -16.45 2.18 9.78
CA SER A 124 -17.00 3.03 8.70
C SER A 124 -16.95 2.37 7.32
N GLY A 125 -16.54 1.10 7.20
CA GLY A 125 -16.42 0.39 5.93
C GLY A 125 -15.35 0.95 4.99
N LYS A 126 -14.43 1.79 5.50
CA LYS A 126 -13.36 2.41 4.68
C LYS A 126 -12.20 1.47 4.40
N ILE A 127 -12.08 0.42 5.22
CA ILE A 127 -11.19 -0.71 4.99
C ILE A 127 -11.95 -1.99 5.33
N ILE A 128 -11.52 -3.09 4.73
CA ILE A 128 -11.98 -4.46 5.00
C ILE A 128 -10.81 -5.27 5.56
N ASP A 129 -11.12 -6.27 6.38
CA ASP A 129 -10.18 -7.28 6.86
C ASP A 129 -10.11 -8.41 5.84
N ILE A 130 -8.91 -8.76 5.38
CA ILE A 130 -8.69 -9.72 4.29
C ILE A 130 -7.76 -10.86 4.70
N ARG A 131 -7.51 -11.01 6.01
CA ARG A 131 -6.61 -12.06 6.53
C ARG A 131 -7.13 -13.46 6.22
N GLU A 132 -8.42 -13.69 6.37
CA GLU A 132 -9.05 -14.99 6.10
C GLU A 132 -9.17 -15.29 4.59
N ASP A 133 -9.28 -14.25 3.75
CA ASP A 133 -9.34 -14.41 2.29
C ASP A 133 -8.01 -14.91 1.70
N ILE A 134 -6.88 -14.59 2.33
CA ILE A 134 -5.54 -15.03 1.89
C ILE A 134 -5.31 -16.52 2.23
N GLU A 135 -5.77 -16.98 3.39
CA GLU A 135 -5.63 -18.38 3.83
C GLU A 135 -6.45 -19.33 2.95
N MET A 136 -7.64 -18.90 2.52
CA MET A 136 -8.49 -19.64 1.59
C MET A 136 -7.80 -19.89 0.25
N VAL A 137 -7.08 -18.92 -0.32
CA VAL A 137 -6.38 -19.09 -1.60
C VAL A 137 -5.17 -20.02 -1.46
N GLU A 138 -4.42 -19.96 -0.35
CA GLU A 138 -3.28 -20.85 -0.11
C GLU A 138 -3.73 -22.32 0.07
N SER A 139 -4.92 -22.56 0.66
CA SER A 139 -5.46 -23.92 0.88
C SER A 139 -5.90 -24.66 -0.40
N TYR A 140 -6.19 -23.96 -1.50
CA TYR A 140 -6.59 -24.56 -2.78
C TYR A 140 -5.38 -24.87 -3.70
N ILE A 141 -4.17 -24.54 -3.28
CA ILE A 141 -2.92 -24.75 -4.06
C ILE A 141 -2.13 -25.96 -3.51
N ILE A 142 -2.64 -26.66 -2.49
CA ILE A 142 -2.03 -27.87 -1.91
C ILE A 142 -2.76 -29.12 -2.40
#